data_AF-A0A356KSE9-F1
#
_entry.id   AF-A0A356KSE9-F1
#
_cell.length_a   1.000
_cell.length_b   1.000
_cell.length_c   1.000
_cell.angle_alpha   90.00
_cell.angle_beta   90.00
_cell.angle_gamma   90.00
#
_symmetry.space_group_name_H-M   'P 1'
#
loop_
_entity.id
_entity.type
_entity.pdbx_description
1 polymer ?
#
loop_
_entity_poly.entity_id
_entity_poly.type
_entity_poly.pdbx_seq_one_letter_code
_entity_poly.pdbx_strand_id
1 'polypeptide(L)'
;RADLYSLGLTLFHMITGRLPFKGRTAVAVISQHVNRSVPAARGFDPEVEVSPAASALIGFLAARQRDHRYASAREALESIERVLSGEQPLRPEGFPRGDEEITAPAAP
;
A
#
# COMPACT_ATOMS: atom_id res chain seq x y z
N ARG A 1 -5.31 11.83 6.29
CA ARG A 1 -4.01 11.74 5.58
C ARG A 1 -4.27 11.17 4.19
N ALA A 2 -4.86 11.96 3.30
CA ALA A 2 -5.30 11.51 1.98
C ALA A 2 -4.13 11.39 1.00
N ASP A 3 -3.20 12.35 1.02
CA ASP A 3 -2.06 12.38 0.10
C ASP A 3 -1.15 11.14 0.25
N LEU A 4 -0.92 10.68 1.48
CA LEU A 4 -0.16 9.44 1.73
C LEU A 4 -0.85 8.21 1.14
N TYR A 5 -2.18 8.17 1.21
CA TYR A 5 -2.96 7.08 0.65
C TYR A 5 -2.88 7.07 -0.87
N SER A 6 -3.10 8.23 -1.51
CA SER A 6 -2.96 8.35 -2.97
C SER A 6 -1.53 8.05 -3.42
N LEU A 7 -0.51 8.47 -2.68
CA LEU A 7 0.89 8.13 -2.96
C LEU A 7 1.12 6.61 -2.92
N GLY A 8 0.58 5.92 -1.91
CA GLY A 8 0.65 4.46 -1.81
C GLY A 8 0.03 3.78 -3.04
N LEU A 9 -1.12 4.27 -3.51
CA LEU A 9 -1.76 3.74 -4.72
C LEU A 9 -0.97 4.07 -6.00
N THR A 10 -0.38 5.26 -6.10
CA THR A 10 0.49 5.63 -7.21
C THR A 10 1.71 4.71 -7.25
N LEU A 11 2.37 4.46 -6.12
CA LEU A 11 3.51 3.54 -6.02
C LEU A 11 3.10 2.10 -6.37
N PHE A 12 1.96 1.63 -5.86
CA PHE A 12 1.40 0.33 -6.23
C PHE A 12 1.27 0.22 -7.76
N HIS A 13 0.68 1.22 -8.41
CA HIS A 13 0.48 1.21 -9.85
C HIS A 13 1.78 1.29 -10.64
N MET A 14 2.73 2.14 -10.23
CA MET A 14 4.02 2.28 -10.92
C MET A 14 4.85 1.00 -10.84
N ILE A 15 4.78 0.28 -9.71
CA ILE A 15 5.54 -0.95 -9.50
C ILE A 15 4.86 -2.14 -10.18
N THR A 16 3.56 -2.33 -9.96
CA THR A 16 2.84 -3.52 -10.46
C THR A 16 2.30 -3.37 -11.88
N GLY A 17 2.31 -2.15 -12.44
CA GLY A 17 1.65 -1.81 -13.70
C GLY A 17 0.11 -1.85 -13.63
N ARG A 18 -0.49 -2.15 -12.48
CA ARG A 18 -1.92 -2.40 -12.32
C ARG A 18 -2.50 -1.59 -11.16
N LEU A 19 -3.79 -1.27 -11.23
CA LEU A 19 -4.51 -0.65 -10.11
C LEU A 19 -5.00 -1.74 -9.14
N PRO A 20 -5.00 -1.48 -7.82
CA PRO A 20 -5.45 -2.46 -6.83
C PRO A 20 -6.97 -2.70 -6.88
N PHE A 21 -7.74 -1.70 -7.33
CA PHE A 21 -9.19 -1.79 -7.47
C PHE A 21 -9.62 -1.42 -8.88
N LYS A 22 -10.58 -2.17 -9.42
CA LYS A 22 -11.17 -1.96 -10.75
C LYS A 22 -12.69 -2.07 -10.65
N GLY A 23 -13.41 -1.31 -11.46
CA GLY A 23 -14.87 -1.32 -11.45
C GLY A 23 -15.44 -0.70 -12.72
N ARG A 24 -16.66 -1.12 -13.09
CA ARG A 24 -17.37 -0.59 -14.27
C ARG A 24 -17.91 0.83 -14.07
N THR A 25 -17.97 1.30 -12.83
CA THR A 25 -18.46 2.63 -12.46
C THR A 25 -17.56 3.26 -11.39
N ALA A 26 -17.53 4.59 -11.34
CA ALA A 26 -16.80 5.33 -10.31
C ALA A 26 -17.26 4.95 -8.88
N VAL A 27 -18.58 4.78 -8.70
CA VAL A 27 -19.16 4.36 -7.41
C VAL A 27 -18.65 2.98 -6.98
N ALA A 28 -18.50 2.04 -7.90
CA ALA A 28 -17.97 0.71 -7.59
C ALA A 28 -16.48 0.76 -7.17
N VAL A 29 -15.68 1.65 -7.76
CA VAL A 29 -14.27 1.84 -7.38
C VAL A 29 -14.17 2.55 -6.02
N ILE A 30 -14.94 3.61 -5.81
CA ILE A 30 -15.03 4.31 -4.51
C ILE A 30 -15.42 3.35 -3.39
N SER A 31 -16.43 2.52 -3.62
CA SER A 31 -16.86 1.51 -2.64
C SER A 31 -15.74 0.54 -2.27
N GLN A 32 -14.88 0.16 -3.21
CA GLN A 32 -13.72 -0.69 -2.92
C GLN A 32 -12.68 0.03 -2.05
N HIS A 33 -12.37 1.30 -2.34
CA HIS A 33 -11.47 2.09 -1.48
C HIS A 33 -12.00 2.24 -0.04
N VAL A 34 -13.32 2.32 0.15
CA VAL A 34 -13.95 2.46 1.47
C VAL A 34 -14.00 1.13 2.22
N ASN A 35 -14.32 0.03 1.53
CA ASN A 35 -14.71 -1.22 2.16
C ASN A 35 -13.67 -2.34 2.05
N ARG A 36 -12.65 -2.20 1.20
CA ARG A 36 -11.62 -3.23 0.99
C ARG A 36 -10.24 -2.70 1.34
N SER A 37 -9.42 -3.59 1.88
CA SER A 37 -8.00 -3.35 2.03
C SER A 37 -7.30 -3.43 0.67
N VAL A 38 -6.22 -2.66 0.52
CA VAL A 38 -5.36 -2.75 -0.66
C VAL A 38 -4.60 -4.07 -0.61
N PRO A 39 -4.59 -4.88 -1.69
CA PRO A 39 -3.85 -6.12 -1.73
C PRO A 39 -2.34 -5.88 -1.60
N ALA A 40 -1.60 -6.87 -1.10
CA ALA A 40 -0.14 -6.84 -1.15
C ALA A 40 0.35 -6.66 -2.59
N ALA A 41 1.27 -5.71 -2.83
CA ALA A 41 1.87 -5.53 -4.15
C ALA A 41 2.74 -6.74 -4.55
N ARG A 42 3.40 -7.36 -3.56
CA ARG A 42 4.16 -8.58 -3.77
C ARG A 42 3.23 -9.75 -4.06
N GLY A 43 3.45 -10.41 -5.20
CA GLY A 43 2.64 -11.52 -5.67
C GLY A 43 1.29 -11.09 -6.28
N PHE A 44 1.05 -9.79 -6.45
CA PHE A 44 -0.16 -9.30 -7.11
C PHE A 44 -0.16 -9.58 -8.62
N ASP A 45 0.96 -9.29 -9.27
CA ASP A 45 1.23 -9.68 -10.65
C ASP A 45 2.39 -10.69 -10.63
N PRO A 46 2.19 -11.96 -11.04
CA PRO A 46 3.26 -12.96 -11.04
C PRO A 46 4.40 -12.63 -12.02
N GLU A 47 4.17 -11.73 -12.98
CA GLU A 47 5.21 -11.30 -13.93
C GLU A 47 6.11 -10.18 -13.37
N VAL A 48 5.80 -9.64 -12.18
CA VAL A 48 6.53 -8.54 -11.56
C VAL A 48 7.05 -8.94 -10.18
N GLU A 49 8.37 -8.90 -10.01
CA GLU A 49 8.99 -9.08 -8.71
C GLU A 49 8.94 -7.79 -7.89
N VAL A 50 8.35 -7.87 -6.69
CA VAL A 50 8.30 -6.75 -5.74
C VAL A 50 8.98 -7.18 -4.44
N SER A 51 9.93 -6.38 -3.97
CA SER A 51 10.64 -6.66 -2.73
C SER A 51 9.67 -6.64 -1.53
N PRO A 52 9.91 -7.45 -0.48
CA PRO A 52 9.09 -7.43 0.72
C PRO A 52 9.00 -6.03 1.36
N ALA A 53 10.12 -5.29 1.37
CA ALA A 53 10.20 -3.95 1.94
C ALA A 53 9.36 -2.92 1.15
N ALA A 54 9.37 -2.97 -0.18
CA ALA A 54 8.54 -2.11 -1.02
C ALA A 54 7.05 -2.43 -0.86
N SER A 55 6.68 -3.72 -0.79
CA SER A 55 5.30 -4.13 -0.56
C SER A 55 4.80 -3.69 0.82
N ALA A 56 5.63 -3.76 1.87
CA ALA A 56 5.28 -3.27 3.19
C ALA A 56 5.08 -1.75 3.21
N LEU A 57 5.99 -1.00 2.58
CA LEU A 57 5.89 0.46 2.44
C LEU A 57 4.57 0.89 1.78
N ILE A 58 4.20 0.23 0.67
CA ILE A 58 2.93 0.48 -0.03
C ILE A 58 1.75 0.18 0.90
N GLY A 59 1.79 -0.95 1.62
CA GLY A 59 0.76 -1.33 2.59
C GLY A 59 0.57 -0.27 3.68
N PHE A 60 1.66 0.27 4.23
CA PHE A 60 1.61 1.32 5.26
C PHE A 60 1.05 2.64 4.73
N LEU A 61 1.45 3.06 3.52
CA LEU A 61 0.92 4.26 2.88
C LEU A 61 -0.58 4.13 2.56
N ALA A 62 -0.97 2.98 2.03
CA ALA A 62 -2.31 2.69 1.53
C ALA A 62 -3.22 2.01 2.58
N ALA A 63 -2.85 2.05 3.86
CA ALA A 63 -3.66 1.50 4.95
C ALA A 63 -5.07 2.12 4.94
N ARG A 64 -6.10 1.31 5.18
CA ARG A 64 -7.49 1.77 5.10
C ARG A 64 -7.79 2.74 6.24
N GLN A 65 -7.35 2.40 7.45
CA GLN A 65 -7.47 3.31 8.58
C GLN A 65 -6.44 4.42 8.48
N ARG A 66 -6.89 5.66 8.67
CA ARG A 66 -6.01 6.83 8.63
C ARG A 66 -4.86 6.66 9.62
N ASP A 67 -5.16 6.20 10.83
CA ASP A 67 -4.21 6.15 11.95
C ASP A 67 -3.15 5.08 11.80
N HIS A 68 -3.36 4.12 10.92
CA HIS A 68 -2.38 3.08 10.60
C HIS A 68 -1.36 3.53 9.54
N ARG A 69 -1.55 4.69 8.90
CA ARG A 69 -0.58 5.29 7.98
C ARG A 69 0.48 6.07 8.74
N TYR A 70 1.62 6.36 8.10
CA TYR A 70 2.61 7.32 8.62
C TYR A 70 1.95 8.61 9.10
N ALA A 71 2.42 9.15 10.22
CA ALA A 71 1.90 10.37 10.82
C ALA A 71 2.17 11.60 9.95
N SER A 72 3.26 11.59 9.16
CA SER A 72 3.67 12.73 8.33
C SER A 72 4.32 12.32 6.99
N ALA A 73 4.43 13.28 6.07
CA ALA A 73 5.19 13.11 4.84
C ALA A 73 6.70 12.91 5.09
N ARG A 74 7.24 13.50 6.18
CA ARG A 74 8.63 13.31 6.57
C ARG A 74 8.92 11.86 6.96
N GLU A 75 8.04 11.27 7.77
CA GLU A 75 8.16 9.86 8.17
C GLU A 75 8.01 8.91 6.97
N ALA A 76 7.09 9.23 6.04
CA ALA A 76 6.97 8.48 4.80
C ALA A 76 8.23 8.57 3.91
N LEU A 77 8.83 9.76 3.81
CA LEU A 77 10.08 9.97 3.06
C LEU A 77 11.23 9.15 3.66
N GLU A 78 11.41 9.19 4.98
CA GLU A 78 12.44 8.40 5.67
C GLU A 78 12.26 6.90 5.38
N SER A 79 11.02 6.39 5.43
CA SER A 79 10.75 5.00 5.05
C SER A 79 11.06 4.70 3.58
N ILE A 80 10.81 5.64 2.65
CA ILE A 80 11.17 5.47 1.24
C ILE A 80 12.69 5.38 1.09
N GLU A 81 13.45 6.28 1.72
CA GLU A 81 14.91 6.28 1.68
C GLU A 81 15.50 4.98 2.24
N ARG A 82 14.93 4.46 3.34
CA ARG A 82 15.32 3.16 3.91
C ARG A 82 15.06 1.99 2.94
N VAL A 83 13.91 1.97 2.28
CA VAL A 83 13.62 0.93 1.27
C VAL A 83 14.60 1.02 0.10
N LEU A 84 14.94 2.23 -0.35
CA LEU A 84 15.93 2.46 -1.40
C LEU A 84 17.35 2.05 -0.98
N SER A 85 17.69 2.12 0.31
CA SER A 85 18.97 1.62 0.85
C SER A 85 18.98 0.10 1.14
N GLY A 86 17.89 -0.61 0.86
CA GLY A 86 17.76 -2.05 1.09
C GLY A 86 17.33 -2.43 2.52
N GLU A 87 16.90 -1.46 3.32
CA GLU A 87 16.36 -1.67 4.65
C GLU A 87 14.83 -1.85 4.66
N GLN A 88 14.29 -2.23 5.81
CA GLN A 88 12.84 -2.22 6.04
C GLN A 88 12.34 -0.80 6.28
N PRO A 89 11.14 -0.44 5.79
CA PRO A 89 10.53 0.84 6.10
C PRO A 89 10.24 0.95 7.60
N LEU A 90 10.10 2.18 8.10
CA LEU A 90 9.55 2.38 9.43
C LEU A 90 8.13 1.83 9.47
N ARG A 91 7.79 1.15 10.55
CA ARG A 91 6.42 0.71 10.80
C ARG A 91 5.68 1.86 11.47
N PRO A 92 4.54 2.34 10.91
CA PRO A 92 3.76 3.38 11.56
C PRO A 92 3.30 2.93 12.96
N GLU A 93 3.31 3.84 13.93
CA GLU A 93 2.97 3.51 15.33
C GLU A 93 1.58 2.87 15.48
N GLY A 94 0.60 3.36 14.71
CA GLY A 94 -0.77 2.87 14.73
C GLY A 94 -0.99 1.57 13.96
N PHE A 95 0.01 1.03 13.25
CA PHE A 95 -0.20 -0.12 12.37
C PHE A 95 -0.27 -1.44 13.18
N PRO A 96 -1.38 -2.19 13.12
CA PRO A 96 -1.66 -3.33 13.99
C PRO A 96 -0.62 -4.44 13.82
N ARG A 97 -0.16 -5.05 14.92
CA ARG A 97 0.94 -6.06 14.94
C ARG A 97 0.69 -7.34 14.13
N GLY A 98 -0.55 -7.60 13.70
CA GLY A 98 -0.93 -8.74 12.85
C GLY A 98 -1.21 -8.38 11.39
N ASP A 99 -1.55 -9.38 10.57
CA ASP A 99 -1.71 -9.28 9.11
C ASP A 99 -3.04 -8.66 8.64
N GLU A 100 -3.82 -8.05 9.55
CA GLU A 100 -5.25 -7.74 9.32
C GLU A 100 -5.51 -6.67 8.25
N GLU A 101 -4.51 -5.90 7.85
CA GLU A 101 -4.71 -4.76 6.94
C GLU A 101 -4.14 -4.95 5.53
N ILE A 102 -3.28 -5.94 5.31
CA ILE A 102 -2.76 -6.28 3.98
C ILE A 102 -3.36 -7.62 3.59
N THR A 103 -4.37 -7.59 2.72
CA THR A 103 -4.93 -8.84 2.21
C THR A 103 -3.95 -9.48 1.23
N ALA A 104 -3.90 -10.81 1.25
CA ALA A 104 -3.19 -11.60 0.25
C ALA A 104 -3.52 -11.09 -1.18
N PRO A 105 -2.58 -11.20 -2.13
CA PRO A 105 -2.83 -10.78 -3.50
C PRO A 105 -4.11 -11.46 -4.00
N ALA A 106 -5.06 -10.65 -4.47
CA ALA A 106 -6.25 -11.18 -5.12
C ALA A 106 -5.78 -11.88 -6.40
N ALA A 107 -6.21 -13.12 -6.62
CA ALA A 107 -5.93 -13.84 -7.87
C ALA A 107 -6.36 -12.97 -9.07
N PRO A 108 -5.58 -12.96 -10.16
CA PRO A 108 -5.80 -12.08 -11.32
C PRO A 108 -7.16 -12.24 -11.98
#